data_AF-X0RWC6-F1
#
_entry.id   AF-X0RWC6-F1
#
_cell.length_a   1.000
_cell.length_b   1.000
_cell.length_c   1.000
_cell.angle_alpha   90.00
_cell.angle_beta   90.00
_cell.angle_gamma   90.00
#
_symmetry.space_group_name_H-M   'P 1'
#
loop_
_entity.id
_entity.type
_entity.pdbx_description
1 polymer ?
#
loop_
_entity_poly.entity_id
_entity_poly.type
_entity_poly.pdbx_seq_one_letter_code
_entity_poly.pdbx_strand_id
1 'polypeptide(L)' 'MKVRLFERSSHNPIIAPLDLPFPAAAVLNPGAAEHDGDVVLLLRIEDHAGHSNIHVARSKT' A
#
# COMPACT_ATOMS: atom_id res chain seq x y z
N MET A 1 13.90 -11.60 26.55
CA MET A 1 14.48 -10.84 25.40
C MET A 1 13.44 -10.78 24.29
N LYS A 2 13.24 -9.62 23.67
CA LYS A 2 12.26 -9.46 22.58
C LYS A 2 12.98 -9.70 21.24
N VAL A 3 12.66 -10.79 20.55
CA VAL A 3 13.21 -11.09 19.22
C VAL A 3 12.51 -10.19 18.20
N ARG A 4 13.26 -9.48 17.35
CA ARG A 4 12.69 -8.81 16.17
C ARG A 4 12.67 -9.80 15.01
N LEU A 5 11.48 -10.27 14.65
CA LEU A 5 11.27 -11.14 13.49
C LEU A 5 11.21 -10.36 12.17
N PHE A 6 10.88 -9.07 12.24
CA PHE A 6 10.74 -8.20 11.08
C PHE A 6 11.57 -6.93 11.24
N GLU A 7 12.24 -6.55 10.16
CA GLU A 7 12.92 -5.27 10.02
C GLU A 7 12.10 -4.36 9.11
N ARG A 8 12.06 -3.07 9.41
CA ARG A 8 11.40 -2.10 8.52
C ARG A 8 12.30 -1.90 7.31
N SER A 9 11.74 -2.09 6.11
CA SER A 9 12.43 -1.71 4.87
C SER A 9 12.81 -0.23 4.90
N SER A 10 14.01 0.09 4.42
CA SER A 10 14.48 1.46 4.19
C SER A 10 13.69 2.18 3.10
N HIS A 11 12.98 1.45 2.25
CA HIS A 11 12.11 1.98 1.19
C HIS A 11 10.73 2.40 1.70
N ASN A 12 10.48 2.40 3.01
CA ASN A 12 9.20 2.86 3.53
C ASN A 12 9.07 4.39 3.48
N PRO A 13 7.86 4.92 3.17
CA PRO A 13 6.68 4.18 2.71
C PRO A 13 6.87 3.63 1.29
N ILE A 14 6.41 2.40 1.05
CA ILE A 14 6.53 1.77 -0.29
C ILE A 14 5.56 2.35 -1.33
N ILE A 15 4.49 3.01 -0.88
CA ILE A 15 3.56 3.81 -1.69
C ILE A 15 3.12 4.98 -0.81
N ALA A 16 3.28 6.21 -1.31
CA ALA A 16 2.81 7.44 -0.72
C ALA A 16 1.72 8.09 -1.62
N PRO A 17 0.93 9.04 -1.11
CA PRO A 17 -0.10 9.71 -1.91
C PRO A 17 0.45 10.38 -3.19
N LEU A 18 1.69 10.88 -3.13
CA LEU A 18 2.36 11.52 -4.27
C LEU A 18 2.81 10.54 -5.36
N ASP A 19 2.87 9.24 -5.04
CA ASP A 19 3.21 8.19 -6.03
C ASP A 19 2.00 7.77 -6.87
N LEU A 20 0.78 8.19 -6.48
CA LEU A 20 -0.45 7.85 -7.19
C LEU A 20 -0.63 8.75 -8.42
N PRO A 21 -1.18 8.21 -9.53
CA PRO A 21 -1.43 8.99 -10.74
C PRO A 21 -2.64 9.93 -10.63
N PHE A 22 -3.17 10.13 -9.41
CA PHE A 22 -4.32 10.97 -9.11
C PHE A 22 -4.20 11.53 -7.68
N PRO A 23 -4.88 12.65 -7.37
CA PRO A 23 -4.86 13.23 -6.04
C PRO A 23 -5.47 12.29 -4.98
N ALA A 24 -4.77 12.15 -3.86
CA ALA A 24 -5.24 11.43 -2.69
C ALA A 24 -4.79 12.16 -1.42
N ALA A 25 -5.63 12.15 -0.39
CA ALA A 25 -5.25 12.62 0.93
C ALA A 25 -4.36 11.58 1.64
N ALA A 26 -4.64 10.29 1.47
CA ALA A 26 -3.88 9.22 2.09
C ALA A 26 -3.96 7.88 1.33
N VAL A 27 -2.93 7.04 1.48
CA VAL A 27 -2.91 5.63 1.07
C VAL A 27 -2.46 4.80 2.27
N LEU A 28 -3.32 3.87 2.72
CA LEU A 28 -3.12 3.17 3.98
C LEU A 28 -3.87 1.84 4.01
N ASN A 29 -3.64 1.05 5.06
CA ASN A 29 -4.37 -0.18 5.40
C ASN A 29 -4.63 -1.13 4.20
N PRO A 30 -3.59 -1.48 3.41
CA PRO A 30 -3.81 -2.32 2.24
C PRO A 30 -4.14 -3.76 2.65
N GLY A 31 -5.03 -4.39 1.89
CA GLY A 31 -5.05 -5.86 1.80
C GLY A 31 -3.87 -6.34 0.95
N ALA A 32 -3.32 -7.52 1.23
CA ALA A 32 -2.23 -8.11 0.46
C ALA A 32 -2.52 -9.58 0.14
N ALA A 33 -2.25 -9.99 -1.09
CA ALA A 33 -2.35 -11.38 -1.53
C ALA A 33 -1.33 -11.67 -2.64
N GLU A 34 -0.97 -12.94 -2.81
CA GLU A 34 -0.36 -13.41 -4.04
C GLU A 34 -1.47 -13.80 -5.03
N HIS A 35 -1.33 -13.36 -6.28
CA HIS A 35 -2.29 -13.68 -7.33
C HIS A 35 -1.59 -13.68 -8.69
N ASP A 36 -1.72 -14.79 -9.41
CA ASP A 36 -1.08 -15.03 -10.72
C ASP A 36 0.44 -14.80 -10.74
N GLY A 37 1.13 -15.11 -9.64
CA GLY A 37 2.59 -14.94 -9.51
C GLY A 37 3.04 -13.53 -9.11
N ASP A 38 2.12 -12.58 -8.97
CA ASP A 38 2.39 -11.22 -8.50
C ASP A 38 1.94 -11.03 -7.05
N VAL A 39 2.57 -10.09 -6.35
CA VAL A 39 2.01 -9.51 -5.13
C VAL A 39 0.97 -8.46 -5.54
N VAL A 40 -0.27 -8.63 -5.08
CA VAL A 40 -1.36 -7.69 -5.26
C VAL A 40 -1.67 -7.00 -3.94
N LEU A 41 -1.70 -5.66 -3.98
CA LEU A 41 -2.17 -4.84 -2.87
C LEU A 41 -3.53 -4.21 -3.21
N LEU A 42 -4.50 -4.38 -2.31
CA LEU A 42 -5.78 -3.66 -2.31
C LEU A 42 -5.63 -2.42 -1.44
N LEU A 43 -5.24 -1.30 -2.05
CA LEU A 43 -4.99 -0.04 -1.37
C LEU A 43 -6.31 0.58 -0.92
N ARG A 44 -6.41 0.93 0.37
CA ARG A 44 -7.42 1.90 0.80
C ARG A 44 -6.86 3.30 0.58
N ILE A 45 -7.54 4.07 -0.25
CA ILE A 45 -7.20 5.45 -0.56
C ILE A 45 -8.28 6.36 0.03
N GLU A 46 -7.86 7.40 0.74
CA GLU A 46 -8.75 8.47 1.19
C GLU A 46 -8.61 9.65 0.23
N ASP A 47 -9.71 10.14 -0.32
CA ASP A 47 -9.73 11.36 -1.12
C ASP A 47 -9.74 12.62 -0.22
N HIS A 48 -9.61 13.80 -0.81
CA HIS A 48 -9.63 15.06 -0.05
C HIS A 48 -11.00 15.42 0.54
N ALA A 49 -12.07 14.71 0.18
CA ALA A 49 -13.39 14.83 0.80
C ALA A 49 -13.57 13.84 1.98
N GLY A 50 -12.57 12.99 2.25
CA GLY A 50 -12.60 11.99 3.32
C GLY A 50 -13.29 10.68 2.92
N HIS A 51 -13.60 10.47 1.64
CA HIS A 51 -14.18 9.21 1.18
C HIS A 51 -13.10 8.16 0.94
N SER A 52 -13.42 6.91 1.28
CA SER A 52 -12.54 5.76 1.04
C SER A 52 -12.86 5.09 -0.29
N ASN A 53 -11.82 4.85 -1.09
CA ASN A 53 -11.86 4.10 -2.35
C ASN A 53 -10.86 2.94 -2.29
N ILE A 54 -11.12 1.88 -3.07
CA ILE A 54 -10.21 0.73 -3.20
C ILE A 54 -9.57 0.75 -4.58
N HIS A 55 -8.24 0.74 -4.62
CA HIS A 55 -7.45 0.64 -5.84
C HIS A 55 -6.46 -0.51 -5.75
N VAL A 56 -6.02 -1.01 -6.91
CA VAL A 56 -5.09 -2.13 -7.00
C VAL A 56 -3.69 -1.62 -7.34
N ALA A 57 -2.69 -2.06 -6.58
CA ALA A 57 -1.29 -2.02 -7.00
C ALA A 57 -0.77 -3.46 -7.17
N ARG A 58 0.12 -3.65 -8.14
CA ARG A 58 0.75 -4.95 -8.41
C ARG A 58 2.26 -4.81 -8.42
N SER A 59 2.95 -5.78 -7.83
CA SER A 59 4.40 -5.93 -7.90
C SER A 59 4.74 -7.34 -8.34
N LYS A 60 5.72 -7.46 -9.23
CA LYS A 60 6.32 -8.77 -9.52
C LYS A 60 7.06 -9.26 -8.28
N THR A 61 7.06 -10.58 -8.10
CA THR A 61 7.90 -11.26 -7.10
C THR A 61 9.34 -11.42 -7.61
#